data_AF-A0A533UYK2-F1
#
_entry.id   AF-A0A533UYK2-F1
#
_cell.length_a   1.000
_cell.length_b   1.000
_cell.length_c   1.000
_cell.angle_alpha   90.00
_cell.angle_beta   90.00
_cell.angle_gamma   90.00
#
_symmetry.space_group_name_H-M   'P 1'
#
loop_
_entity.id
_entity.type
_entity.pdbx_description
1 polymer ?
#
loop_
_entity_poly.entity_id
_entity_poly.type
_entity_poly.pdbx_seq_one_letter_code
_entity_poly.pdbx_strand_id
1 'polypeptide(L)'
;MPKSLLPIFVVIDYIEIPALISAIIFYSYSIRTKESDAKKNYLFLGMLGVQFFHIFWITDEVVYTSLFNFSFVEIPYVLSWIAILIDYLELPVMADLFYKIIKKKRR
;
A
#
# COMPACT_ATOMS: atom_id res chain seq x y z
N MET A 1 2.42 -20.53 12.19
CA MET A 1 1.79 -20.46 10.86
C MET A 1 2.20 -21.67 10.04
N PRO A 2 1.28 -22.37 9.34
CA PRO A 2 1.64 -23.49 8.48
C PRO A 2 2.51 -22.98 7.31
N LYS A 3 3.70 -23.59 7.13
CA LYS A 3 4.70 -23.16 6.14
C LYS A 3 4.20 -23.17 4.68
N SER A 4 3.08 -23.84 4.42
CA SER A 4 2.43 -23.91 3.11
C SER A 4 1.74 -22.62 2.67
N LEU A 5 1.41 -21.71 3.59
CA LEU A 5 0.73 -20.43 3.28
C LEU A 5 1.70 -19.28 2.97
N LEU A 6 2.95 -19.39 3.42
CA LEU A 6 4.00 -18.39 3.17
C LEU A 6 4.14 -17.99 1.68
N PRO A 7 4.18 -18.92 0.70
CA PRO A 7 4.31 -18.53 -0.70
C PRO A 7 3.09 -17.77 -1.24
N ILE A 8 1.90 -17.98 -0.67
CA ILE A 8 0.68 -17.27 -1.10
C ILE A 8 0.72 -15.81 -0.65
N PHE A 9 1.14 -15.57 0.60
CA PHE A 9 1.32 -14.21 1.12
C PHE A 9 2.37 -13.44 0.31
N VAL A 10 3.53 -14.06 0.02
CA VAL A 10 4.56 -13.42 -0.81
C VAL A 10 4.02 -13.06 -2.19
N VAL A 11 3.27 -13.94 -2.85
CA VAL A 11 2.69 -13.62 -4.18
C VAL A 11 1.70 -12.46 -4.11
N ILE A 12 0.92 -12.35 -3.03
CA ILE A 12 -0.04 -11.26 -2.82
C ILE A 12 0.70 -9.92 -2.63
N ASP A 13 1.70 -9.87 -1.74
CA ASP A 13 2.51 -8.67 -1.51
C ASP A 13 3.21 -8.19 -2.80
N TYR A 14 3.66 -9.12 -3.65
CA TYR A 14 4.27 -8.80 -4.94
C TYR A 14 3.28 -8.22 -5.97
N ILE A 15 1.97 -8.43 -5.81
CA ILE A 15 0.92 -7.84 -6.66
C ILE A 15 0.54 -6.44 -6.17
N GLU A 16 0.72 -6.15 -4.88
CA GLU A 16 0.41 -4.84 -4.29
C GLU A 16 1.34 -3.74 -4.80
N ILE A 17 2.64 -4.02 -4.97
CA ILE A 17 3.63 -3.06 -5.49
C ILE A 17 3.22 -2.47 -6.86
N PRO A 18 2.93 -3.26 -7.91
CA PRO A 18 2.51 -2.72 -9.19
C PRO A 18 1.12 -2.05 -9.13
N ALA A 19 0.25 -2.47 -8.20
CA ALA A 19 -1.05 -1.84 -7.99
C ALA A 19 -0.88 -0.42 -7.39
N LEU A 20 -0.02 -0.26 -6.39
CA LEU A 20 0.38 1.02 -5.80
C LEU A 20 0.97 1.97 -6.84
N ILE A 21 1.91 1.48 -7.67
CA ILE A 21 2.51 2.28 -8.74
C ILE A 21 1.44 2.73 -9.74
N SER A 22 0.53 1.84 -10.12
CA SER A 22 -0.57 2.15 -11.04
C SER A 22 -1.51 3.22 -10.46
N ALA A 23 -1.83 3.13 -9.16
CA ALA A 23 -2.65 4.10 -8.45
C ALA A 23 -1.96 5.47 -8.40
N ILE A 24 -0.67 5.54 -8.07
CA ILE A 24 0.10 6.79 -8.04
C ILE A 24 0.09 7.47 -9.42
N ILE A 25 0.36 6.72 -10.48
CA ILE A 25 0.35 7.25 -11.86
C ILE A 25 -1.05 7.75 -12.23
N PHE A 26 -2.09 6.97 -11.91
CA PHE A 26 -3.48 7.32 -12.23
C PHE A 26 -3.95 8.59 -11.50
N TYR A 27 -3.73 8.68 -10.19
CA TYR A 27 -4.12 9.86 -9.41
C TYR A 27 -3.28 11.09 -9.77
N SER A 28 -1.98 10.93 -10.01
CA SER A 28 -1.10 12.01 -10.49
C SER A 28 -1.59 12.59 -11.83
N TYR A 29 -1.94 11.72 -12.77
CA TYR A 29 -2.53 12.14 -14.05
C TYR A 29 -3.91 12.80 -13.86
N SER A 30 -4.77 12.24 -13.02
CA SER A 30 -6.12 12.75 -12.76
C SER A 30 -6.11 14.14 -12.08
N ILE A 31 -5.14 14.42 -11.21
CA ILE A 31 -4.91 15.76 -10.64
C ILE A 31 -4.48 16.74 -11.74
N ARG A 32 -3.59 16.32 -12.65
CA ARG A 32 -3.10 17.16 -13.75
C ARG A 32 -4.20 17.51 -14.76
N THR A 33 -5.17 16.64 -14.99
CA THR A 33 -6.29 16.89 -15.91
C THR A 33 -7.46 17.70 -15.33
N LYS A 34 -7.33 18.25 -14.10
CA LYS A 34 -8.34 19.11 -13.45
C LYS A 34 -9.77 18.54 -13.43
N GLU A 35 -9.94 17.24 -13.19
CA GLU A 35 -11.28 16.70 -12.93
C GLU A 35 -11.83 17.16 -11.55
N SER A 36 -13.16 17.26 -11.44
CA SER A 36 -13.87 17.86 -10.28
C SER A 36 -13.63 17.19 -8.93
N ASP A 37 -13.05 15.99 -8.89
CA ASP A 37 -12.74 15.23 -7.67
C ASP A 37 -11.30 15.44 -7.16
N ALA A 38 -10.65 16.56 -7.49
CA ALA A 38 -9.27 16.86 -7.10
C ALA A 38 -8.99 16.64 -5.59
N LYS A 39 -9.93 17.01 -4.70
CA LYS A 39 -9.79 16.81 -3.25
C LYS A 39 -9.66 15.34 -2.85
N LYS A 40 -10.44 14.45 -3.48
CA LYS A 40 -10.37 13.00 -3.21
C LYS A 40 -9.07 12.42 -3.76
N ASN A 41 -8.66 12.84 -4.94
CA ASN A 41 -7.41 12.40 -5.54
C ASN A 41 -6.19 12.77 -4.68
N TYR A 42 -6.17 13.97 -4.08
CA TYR A 42 -5.13 14.35 -3.13
C TYR A 42 -5.12 13.50 -1.86
N LEU A 43 -6.31 13.18 -1.31
CA LEU A 43 -6.43 12.31 -0.14
C LEU A 43 -5.91 10.89 -0.44
N PHE A 44 -6.26 10.33 -1.60
CA PHE A 44 -5.76 9.03 -2.04
C PHE A 44 -4.26 9.04 -2.34
N LEU A 45 -3.72 10.12 -2.91
CA LEU A 45 -2.27 10.28 -3.08
C LEU A 45 -1.54 10.31 -1.72
N GLY A 46 -2.15 10.94 -0.71
CA GLY A 46 -1.65 10.91 0.67
C GLY A 46 -1.67 9.52 1.28
N MET A 47 -2.76 8.76 1.10
CA MET A 47 -2.87 7.36 1.55
C MET A 47 -1.80 6.46 0.90
N LEU A 48 -1.59 6.59 -0.41
CA LEU A 48 -0.53 5.89 -1.15
C LEU A 48 0.88 6.26 -0.63
N GLY A 49 1.08 7.51 -0.23
CA GLY A 49 2.32 7.94 0.40
C GLY A 49 2.58 7.22 1.73
N VAL A 50 1.56 7.08 2.57
CA VAL A 50 1.64 6.33 3.84
C VAL A 50 1.94 4.85 3.60
N GLN A 51 1.38 4.25 2.54
CA GLN A 51 1.70 2.87 2.15
C GLN A 51 3.15 2.69 1.67
N PHE A 52 3.71 3.67 0.94
CA PHE A 52 5.13 3.63 0.57
C PHE A 52 6.04 3.66 1.80
N PHE A 53 5.71 4.50 2.78
CA PHE A 53 6.41 4.52 4.07
C PHE A 53 6.23 3.21 4.85
N HIS A 54 5.05 2.58 4.78
CA HIS A 54 4.79 1.29 5.41
C HIS A 54 5.65 0.17 4.83
N ILE A 55 5.74 0.06 3.49
CA ILE A 55 6.61 -0.92 2.82
C ILE A 55 8.08 -0.66 3.17
N PHE A 56 8.51 0.61 3.18
CA PHE A 56 9.86 0.99 3.56
C PHE A 56 10.17 0.62 5.02
N TRP A 57 9.22 0.86 5.93
CA TRP A 57 9.32 0.52 7.35
C TRP A 57 9.44 -0.99 7.59
N ILE A 58 8.57 -1.81 6.98
CA ILE A 58 8.65 -3.28 7.11
C ILE A 58 9.94 -3.82 6.47
N THR A 59 10.37 -3.26 5.34
CA THR A 59 11.61 -3.67 4.67
C THR A 59 12.82 -3.39 5.57
N ASP A 60 12.86 -2.23 6.23
CA ASP A 60 13.93 -1.87 7.15
C ASP A 60 13.99 -2.86 8.32
N GLU A 61 12.85 -3.24 8.90
CA GLU A 61 12.78 -4.24 9.98
C GLU A 61 13.30 -5.62 9.55
N VAL A 62 12.93 -6.10 8.35
CA VAL A 62 13.41 -7.39 7.82
C VAL A 62 14.89 -7.34 7.50
N VAL A 63 15.38 -6.23 6.93
CA VAL A 63 16.80 -6.02 6.61
C VAL A 63 17.64 -5.91 7.88
N TYR A 64 17.19 -5.16 8.89
CA TYR A 64 17.87 -5.06 10.18
C TYR A 64 17.89 -6.40 10.92
N THR A 65 16.77 -7.13 10.93
CA THR A 65 16.68 -8.44 11.59
C THR A 65 17.58 -9.47 10.91
N SER A 66 17.66 -9.48 9.58
CA SER A 66 18.45 -10.43 8.80
C SER A 66 19.95 -10.10 8.75
N LEU A 67 20.32 -8.82 8.75
CA LEU A 67 21.74 -8.39 8.68
C LEU A 67 22.42 -8.31 10.03
N PHE A 68 21.70 -7.93 11.10
CA PHE A 68 22.32 -7.67 12.39
C PHE A 68 22.10 -8.77 13.43
N ASN A 69 21.27 -9.81 13.18
CA ASN A 69 20.98 -10.93 14.12
C ASN A 69 20.65 -10.47 15.57
N PHE A 70 20.25 -9.21 15.72
CA PHE A 70 19.99 -8.56 16.98
C PHE A 70 18.53 -8.14 16.98
N SER A 71 17.71 -8.86 17.75
CA SER A 71 16.32 -8.52 18.05
C SER A 71 16.24 -7.30 18.98
N PHE A 72 16.88 -6.18 18.63
CA PHE A 72 16.90 -4.99 19.47
C PHE A 72 15.56 -4.24 19.49
N VAL A 73 14.67 -4.55 18.55
CA VAL A 73 13.34 -3.97 18.48
C VAL A 73 12.34 -5.12 18.37
N GLU A 74 11.98 -5.70 19.52
CA GLU A 74 10.65 -6.30 19.64
C GLU A 74 9.68 -5.16 19.29
N ILE A 75 9.11 -5.20 18.09
CA ILE A 75 8.11 -4.23 17.66
C ILE A 75 7.04 -4.26 18.76
N PRO A 76 6.89 -3.17 19.55
CA PRO A 76 5.82 -3.13 20.54
C PRO A 76 4.54 -3.46 19.79
N TYR A 77 3.77 -4.42 20.30
CA TYR A 77 2.54 -4.94 19.72
C TYR A 77 1.67 -3.88 19.02
N VAL A 78 1.65 -2.66 19.58
CA VAL A 78 1.02 -1.45 19.04
C VAL A 78 1.44 -1.09 17.60
N LEU A 79 2.74 -1.14 17.26
CA LEU A 79 3.24 -0.85 15.91
C LEU A 79 2.79 -1.90 14.88
N SER A 80 2.66 -3.17 15.27
CA SER A 80 2.07 -4.20 14.40
C SER A 80 0.59 -3.93 14.10
N TRP A 81 -0.17 -3.38 15.05
CA TRP A 81 -1.55 -2.93 14.78
C TRP A 81 -1.60 -1.71 13.86
N ILE A 82 -0.64 -0.80 13.99
CA ILE A 82 -0.52 0.36 13.09
C ILE A 82 -0.19 -0.10 11.67
N ALA A 83 0.72 -1.06 11.52
CA ALA A 83 1.05 -1.70 10.24
C ALA A 83 -0.20 -2.30 9.56
N ILE A 84 -0.95 -3.12 10.29
CA ILE A 84 -2.21 -3.70 9.81
C ILE A 84 -3.22 -2.60 9.45
N LEU A 85 -3.37 -1.57 10.29
CA LEU A 85 -4.29 -0.48 10.04
C LEU A 85 -3.95 0.27 8.74
N ILE A 86 -2.67 0.53 8.49
CA ILE A 86 -2.20 1.20 7.26
C ILE A 86 -2.50 0.33 6.04
N ASP A 87 -2.29 -0.97 6.13
CA ASP A 87 -2.62 -1.92 5.08
C ASP A 87 -4.13 -1.91 4.75
N TYR A 88 -5.01 -1.89 5.75
CA TYR A 88 -6.46 -1.74 5.54
C TYR A 88 -6.86 -0.42 4.87
N LEU A 89 -6.04 0.64 4.96
CA LEU A 89 -6.31 1.90 4.27
C LEU A 89 -6.04 1.82 2.76
N GLU A 90 -5.38 0.76 2.27
CA GLU A 90 -5.20 0.48 0.84
C GLU A 90 -6.52 0.15 0.13
N LEU A 91 -7.36 -0.66 0.79
CA LEU A 91 -8.59 -1.19 0.22
C LEU A 91 -9.53 -0.12 -0.37
N PRO A 92 -9.84 1.01 0.31
CA PRO A 92 -10.68 2.05 -0.28
C PRO A 92 -10.03 2.72 -1.50
N VAL A 93 -8.70 2.84 -1.54
CA VAL A 93 -7.97 3.40 -2.68
C VAL A 93 -8.12 2.49 -3.91
N MET A 94 -7.93 1.19 -3.71
CA MET A 94 -8.06 0.20 -4.78
C MET A 94 -9.51 0.11 -5.28
N ALA A 95 -10.49 0.17 -4.38
CA ALA A 95 -11.91 0.18 -4.76
C ALA A 95 -12.29 1.42 -5.61
N ASP A 96 -11.82 2.61 -5.23
CA ASP A 96 -12.05 3.84 -6.01
C ASP A 96 -11.38 3.77 -7.38
N LEU A 97 -10.11 3.34 -7.43
CA LEU A 97 -9.37 3.16 -8.68
C LEU A 97 -10.11 2.19 -9.62
N PHE A 98 -10.54 1.04 -9.11
CA PHE A 98 -11.26 0.03 -9.88
C PHE A 98 -12.61 0.55 -10.39
N TYR A 99 -13.36 1.24 -9.53
CA TYR A 99 -14.63 1.89 -9.90
C TYR A 99 -14.43 2.92 -11.02
N LYS A 100 -13.40 3.76 -10.92
CA LYS A 100 -13.08 4.77 -11.95
C LYS A 100 -12.65 4.15 -13.26
N ILE A 101 -11.83 3.09 -13.24
CA ILE A 101 -11.42 2.36 -14.44
C ILE A 101 -12.64 1.75 -15.15
N ILE A 102 -13.52 1.06 -14.41
CA ILE A 102 -14.74 0.46 -14.97
C ILE A 102 -15.67 1.53 -15.53
N LYS A 103 -15.89 2.62 -14.79
CA LYS A 103 -16.76 3.72 -15.22
C LYS A 103 -16.23 4.40 -16.48
N LYS A 104 -14.92 4.63 -16.57
CA LYS A 104 -14.28 5.25 -17.74
C LYS A 104 -14.33 4.33 -18.97
N LYS A 105 -14.23 3.01 -18.80
CA LYS A 105 -14.37 2.02 -19.88
C LYS A 105 -15.81 1.90 -20.43
N ARG A 106 -16.82 2.28 -19.65
CA ARG A 106 -18.24 2.29 -20.06
C ARG A 106 -18.69 3.57 -20.77
N ARG A 107 -17.86 4.61 -20.85
CA ARG A 107 -18.09 5.82 -21.64
C ARG A 107 -17.27 5.78 -22.92
#